data_AF-X0UKZ2-F1
#
_entry.id   AF-X0UKZ2-F1
#
_cell.length_a   1.000
_cell.length_b   1.000
_cell.length_c   1.000
_cell.angle_alpha   90.00
_cell.angle_beta   90.00
_cell.angle_gamma   90.00
#
_symmetry.space_group_name_H-M   'P 1'
#
loop_
_entity.id
_entity.type
_entity.pdbx_description
1 polymer ?
#
loop_
_entity_poly.entity_id
_entity_poly.type
_entity_poly.pdbx_seq_one_letter_code
_entity_poly.pdbx_strand_id
1 'polypeptide(L)'
;LRGQPFEHPPVPQIATFDTLNPWYYADAPRTHRPKLDAVRRQDGFDEVVEGFDESNALFEARRCMSCGNCFSCDNCFGVCPDNAVLKLDDPDELYRIDLDFCKGCGICVAECPSGAIQMFPEEI
;
A
#
# COMPACT_ATOMS: atom_id res chain seq x y z
N LEU A 1 5.63 26.65 1.15
CA LEU A 1 6.66 27.10 0.15
C LEU A 1 6.11 28.34 -0.55
N ARG A 2 6.91 29.40 -0.75
CA ARG A 2 6.46 30.79 -1.10
C ARG A 2 5.72 31.54 0.03
N GLY A 3 6.18 31.39 1.27
CA GLY A 3 5.60 32.10 2.43
C GLY A 3 4.22 31.61 2.89
N GLN A 4 3.58 30.72 2.12
CA GLN A 4 2.38 30.02 2.55
C GLN A 4 2.75 28.84 3.47
N PRO A 5 2.00 28.63 4.57
CA PRO A 5 2.10 27.41 5.36
C PRO A 5 1.77 26.22 4.45
N PHE A 6 2.58 25.17 4.55
CA PHE A 6 2.28 23.93 3.83
C PHE A 6 1.14 23.22 4.59
N GLU A 7 -0.01 23.10 3.93
CA GLU A 7 -1.10 22.27 4.45
C GLU A 7 -0.86 20.83 4.03
N HIS A 8 -0.68 19.97 5.03
CA HIS A 8 -0.54 18.54 4.79
C HIS A 8 -1.90 18.00 4.32
N PRO A 9 -1.96 17.22 3.23
CA PRO A 9 -3.20 16.54 2.88
C PRO A 9 -3.66 15.66 4.04
N PRO A 10 -4.97 15.43 4.18
CA PRO A 10 -5.50 14.54 5.21
C PRO A 10 -4.83 13.17 5.10
N VAL A 11 -4.36 12.66 6.23
CA VAL A 11 -3.71 11.34 6.28
C VAL A 11 -4.79 10.30 5.99
N PRO A 12 -4.61 9.43 4.97
CA PRO A 12 -5.56 8.36 4.71
C PRO A 12 -5.61 7.40 5.90
N GLN A 13 -6.77 6.79 6.10
CA GLN A 13 -6.93 5.79 7.16
C GLN A 13 -6.01 4.59 6.88
N ILE A 14 -5.17 4.27 7.86
CA ILE A 14 -4.26 3.11 7.76
C ILE A 14 -5.09 1.83 7.89
N ALA A 15 -4.96 0.93 6.92
CA ALA A 15 -5.53 -0.42 7.02
C ALA A 15 -4.86 -1.18 8.17
N THR A 16 -5.65 -1.69 9.10
CA THR A 16 -5.17 -2.61 10.13
C THR A 16 -5.05 -4.02 9.54
N PHE A 17 -4.45 -4.94 10.29
CA PHE A 17 -4.31 -6.33 9.84
C PHE A 17 -5.66 -6.99 9.51
N ASP A 18 -6.74 -6.61 10.23
CA ASP A 18 -8.08 -7.15 10.00
C ASP A 18 -8.71 -6.73 8.66
N THR A 19 -8.25 -5.62 8.08
CA THR A 19 -8.75 -5.09 6.80
C THR A 19 -7.82 -5.40 5.63
N LEU A 20 -6.60 -5.86 5.91
CA LEU A 20 -5.67 -6.31 4.88
C LEU A 20 -6.04 -7.72 4.44
N ASN A 21 -5.76 -8.03 3.18
CA ASN A 21 -5.84 -9.40 2.68
C ASN A 21 -4.42 -9.97 2.51
N PRO A 22 -3.84 -10.57 3.57
CA PRO A 22 -2.45 -11.03 3.57
C PRO A 22 -2.19 -12.18 2.61
N TRP A 23 -3.23 -12.88 2.15
CA TRP A 23 -3.11 -14.01 1.21
C TRP A 23 -2.44 -13.62 -0.12
N TYR A 24 -2.57 -12.36 -0.54
CA TYR A 24 -1.95 -11.84 -1.76
C TYR A 24 -0.44 -11.60 -1.64
N TYR A 25 0.12 -11.71 -0.44
CA TYR A 25 1.52 -11.38 -0.16
C TYR A 25 2.31 -12.62 0.25
N ALA A 26 3.52 -12.74 -0.27
CA ALA A 26 4.44 -13.81 0.13
C ALA A 26 5.12 -13.45 1.44
N ASP A 27 5.28 -14.44 2.32
CA ASP A 27 6.17 -14.33 3.47
C ASP A 27 7.61 -14.17 2.98
N ALA A 28 8.13 -12.95 3.14
CA ALA A 28 9.48 -12.59 2.72
C ALA A 28 10.30 -12.11 3.93
N PRO A 29 11.43 -12.78 4.26
CA PRO A 29 12.30 -12.32 5.32
C PRO A 29 12.88 -10.94 4.97
N ARG A 30 13.12 -10.13 5.99
CA ARG A 30 13.76 -8.84 5.81
C ARG A 30 15.17 -9.00 5.25
N THR A 31 15.52 -8.17 4.28
CA THR A 31 16.88 -8.13 3.73
C THR A 31 17.89 -7.81 4.83
N HIS A 32 18.91 -8.65 4.96
CA HIS A 32 20.01 -8.41 5.88
C HIS A 32 20.90 -7.29 5.36
N ARG A 33 20.95 -6.17 6.09
CA ARG A 33 21.90 -5.08 5.81
C ARG A 33 23.28 -5.45 6.34
N PRO A 34 24.35 -5.36 5.55
CA PRO A 34 25.70 -5.57 6.02
C PRO A 34 26.01 -4.63 7.20
N LYS A 35 26.79 -5.13 8.15
CA LYS A 35 27.23 -4.37 9.32
C LYS A 35 28.70 -4.60 9.53
N LEU A 36 29.42 -3.53 9.86
CA LEU A 36 30.82 -3.60 10.22
C LEU A 36 31.03 -4.56 11.41
N ASP A 37 32.13 -5.29 11.50
CA ASP A 37 32.38 -6.18 12.65
C ASP A 37 32.55 -5.42 13.96
N ALA A 38 32.09 -6.00 15.08
CA ALA A 38 32.06 -5.34 16.38
C ALA A 38 33.42 -4.81 16.85
N VAL A 39 34.52 -5.50 16.50
CA VAL A 39 35.90 -5.07 16.84
C VAL A 39 36.27 -3.79 16.07
N ARG A 40 35.88 -3.68 14.80
CA ARG A 40 36.18 -2.51 13.96
C ARG A 40 35.33 -1.28 14.33
N ARG A 41 34.19 -1.47 14.98
CA ARG A 41 33.32 -0.39 15.46
C ARG A 41 33.91 0.38 16.65
N GLN A 42 34.96 -0.14 17.29
CA GLN A 42 35.46 0.41 18.56
C GLN A 42 36.42 1.59 18.36
N ASP A 43 37.18 1.58 17.27
CA ASP A 43 38.35 2.46 17.09
C ASP A 43 38.23 3.39 15.88
N GLY A 44 37.01 3.69 15.43
CA GLY A 44 36.77 4.52 14.24
C GLY A 44 35.40 5.20 14.21
N PHE A 45 35.18 5.96 13.15
CA PHE A 45 33.92 6.69 12.87
C PHE A 45 33.26 6.23 11.56
N ASP A 46 33.64 5.05 11.06
CA ASP A 46 33.06 4.47 9.85
C ASP A 46 31.59 4.09 10.08
N GLU A 47 30.81 4.09 8.99
CA GLU A 47 29.40 3.71 9.04
C GLU A 47 29.23 2.25 9.53
N VAL A 48 28.43 2.07 10.57
CA VAL A 48 28.26 0.75 11.21
C VAL A 48 27.30 -0.15 10.44
N VAL A 49 26.22 0.41 9.90
CA VAL A 49 25.17 -0.32 9.18
C VAL A 49 25.14 0.21 7.76
N GLU A 50 25.67 -0.57 6.85
CA GLU A 50 25.71 -0.19 5.44
C GLU A 50 24.29 -0.14 4.85
N GLY A 51 24.13 0.63 3.78
CA GLY A 51 22.87 0.78 3.06
C GLY A 51 22.42 -0.50 2.33
N PHE A 52 21.27 -0.40 1.68
CA PHE A 52 20.91 -1.34 0.62
C PHE A 52 21.74 -1.05 -0.62
N ASP A 53 22.06 -2.09 -1.38
CA ASP A 53 22.66 -1.96 -2.71
C ASP A 53 21.56 -2.00 -3.78
N GLU A 54 21.94 -1.72 -5.02
CA GLU A 54 21.01 -1.73 -6.16
C GLU A 54 20.30 -3.09 -6.33
N SER A 55 20.98 -4.19 -6.00
CA SER A 55 20.45 -5.55 -6.18
C SER A 55 19.38 -5.93 -5.16
N ASN A 56 19.41 -5.36 -3.96
CA ASN A 56 18.51 -5.73 -2.86
C ASN A 56 17.51 -4.63 -2.44
N ALA A 57 17.75 -3.37 -2.82
CA ALA A 57 16.85 -2.26 -2.47
C ALA A 57 15.45 -2.46 -3.03
N LEU A 58 15.34 -2.87 -4.30
CA LEU A 58 14.06 -3.12 -4.95
C LEU A 58 13.32 -4.31 -4.32
N PHE A 59 14.04 -5.33 -3.88
CA PHE A 59 13.44 -6.48 -3.19
C PHE A 59 12.82 -6.04 -1.86
N GLU A 60 13.54 -5.27 -1.06
CA GLU A 60 13.00 -4.76 0.20
C GLU A 60 11.79 -3.84 -0.03
N ALA A 61 11.84 -2.95 -1.03
CA ALA A 61 10.73 -2.04 -1.35
C ALA A 61 9.45 -2.80 -1.76
N ARG A 62 9.58 -3.90 -2.51
CA ARG A 62 8.45 -4.74 -2.95
C ARG A 62 7.77 -5.52 -1.83
N ARG A 63 8.36 -5.56 -0.62
CA ARG A 63 7.72 -6.16 0.57
C ARG A 63 6.65 -5.26 1.19
N CYS A 64 6.51 -4.02 0.73
CA CYS A 64 5.46 -3.10 1.18
C CYS A 64 4.07 -3.60 0.74
N MET A 65 3.14 -3.69 1.68
CA MET A 65 1.74 -4.07 1.39
C MET A 65 0.87 -2.89 0.91
N SER A 66 1.40 -1.66 0.87
CA SER A 66 0.64 -0.44 0.54
C SER A 66 -0.59 -0.26 1.44
N CYS A 67 -0.49 -0.56 2.74
CA CYS A 67 -1.61 -0.65 3.67
C CYS A 67 -2.49 0.62 3.69
N GLY A 68 -3.74 0.49 3.27
CA GLY A 68 -4.72 1.57 3.16
C GLY A 68 -4.63 2.40 1.88
N ASN A 69 -3.66 2.13 1.00
CA ASN A 69 -3.45 2.87 -0.24
C ASN A 69 -3.67 2.00 -1.48
N CYS A 70 -4.45 2.50 -2.43
CA CYS A 70 -4.63 1.85 -3.72
C CYS A 70 -3.32 1.88 -4.53
N PHE A 71 -2.96 0.77 -5.15
CA PHE A 71 -1.77 0.64 -6.01
C PHE A 71 -2.12 0.07 -7.40
N SER A 72 -3.39 0.18 -7.80
CA SER A 72 -3.89 -0.24 -9.11
C SER A 72 -3.59 -1.68 -9.50
N CYS A 73 -3.86 -2.60 -8.57
CA CYS A 73 -3.74 -4.05 -8.83
C CYS A 73 -4.85 -4.63 -9.70
N ASP A 74 -5.87 -3.85 -10.07
CA ASP A 74 -7.05 -4.28 -10.83
C ASP A 74 -7.93 -5.36 -10.18
N ASN A 75 -7.64 -5.79 -8.95
CA ASN A 75 -8.36 -6.90 -8.34
C ASN A 75 -9.84 -6.57 -8.14
N CYS A 76 -10.15 -5.38 -7.60
CA CYS A 76 -11.53 -4.91 -7.43
C CYS A 76 -12.32 -4.89 -8.74
N PHE A 77 -11.66 -4.52 -9.86
CA PHE A 77 -12.25 -4.50 -11.18
C PHE A 77 -12.55 -5.92 -11.68
N GLY A 78 -11.63 -6.87 -11.50
CA GLY A 78 -11.78 -8.25 -11.96
C GLY A 78 -12.80 -9.08 -11.15
N VAL A 79 -12.95 -8.80 -9.86
CA VAL A 79 -13.83 -9.59 -8.96
C VAL A 79 -15.27 -9.08 -8.88
N CYS A 80 -15.57 -7.88 -9.42
CA CYS A 80 -16.90 -7.31 -9.34
C CYS A 80 -17.87 -8.07 -10.28
N PRO A 81 -18.88 -8.79 -9.75
CA PRO A 81 -19.77 -9.58 -10.60
C PRO A 81 -20.71 -8.73 -11.46
N ASP A 82 -20.98 -7.49 -11.02
CA ASP A 82 -21.92 -6.56 -11.67
C ASP A 82 -21.21 -5.54 -12.58
N ASN A 83 -19.89 -5.63 -12.74
CA ASN A 83 -19.07 -4.64 -13.46
C ASN A 83 -19.28 -3.18 -12.99
N ALA A 84 -19.54 -2.99 -11.70
CA ALA A 84 -19.78 -1.68 -11.08
C ALA A 84 -18.48 -0.91 -10.75
N VAL A 85 -17.30 -1.45 -11.06
CA VAL A 85 -16.02 -0.77 -10.84
C VAL A 85 -15.55 -0.16 -12.15
N LEU A 86 -15.46 1.17 -12.20
CA LEU A 86 -14.99 1.93 -13.35
C LEU A 86 -13.50 2.18 -13.21
N LYS A 87 -12.71 1.90 -14.25
CA LYS A 87 -11.33 2.36 -14.37
C LYS A 87 -11.31 3.76 -14.97
N LEU A 88 -10.62 4.67 -14.33
CA LEU A 88 -10.50 6.05 -14.77
C LEU A 88 -9.08 6.32 -15.29
N ASP A 89 -8.95 7.26 -16.22
CA ASP A 89 -7.67 7.79 -16.71
C ASP A 89 -7.33 9.08 -15.95
N ASP A 90 -7.38 9.00 -14.62
CA ASP A 90 -7.13 10.11 -13.70
C ASP A 90 -6.01 9.72 -12.71
N PRO A 91 -4.91 10.50 -12.62
CA PRO A 91 -3.82 10.19 -11.70
C PRO A 91 -4.19 10.30 -10.21
N ASP A 92 -5.23 11.07 -9.86
CA ASP A 92 -5.68 11.29 -8.49
C ASP A 92 -6.81 10.31 -8.09
N GLU A 93 -7.58 9.79 -9.05
CA GLU A 93 -8.68 8.85 -8.81
C GLU A 93 -8.65 7.69 -9.84
N LEU A 94 -7.98 6.59 -9.51
CA LEU A 94 -7.74 5.49 -10.47
C LEU A 94 -8.98 4.60 -10.71
N TYR A 95 -9.87 4.50 -9.72
CA TYR A 95 -11.10 3.71 -9.79
C TYR A 95 -12.26 4.43 -9.11
N ARG A 96 -13.46 4.23 -9.65
CA ARG A 96 -14.72 4.68 -9.06
C ARG A 96 -15.73 3.55 -9.00
N ILE A 97 -16.51 3.49 -7.92
CA ILE A 97 -17.65 2.58 -7.82
C ILE A 97 -18.88 3.29 -8.38
N ASP A 98 -19.48 2.72 -9.42
CA ASP A 98 -20.78 3.14 -9.92
C ASP A 98 -21.88 2.59 -9.00
N LEU A 99 -22.41 3.47 -8.15
CA LEU A 99 -23.39 3.09 -7.12
C LEU A 99 -24.75 2.70 -7.71
N ASP A 100 -25.09 3.14 -8.93
CA ASP A 100 -26.34 2.75 -9.59
C ASP A 100 -26.30 1.25 -10.00
N PHE A 101 -25.10 0.74 -10.30
CA PHE A 101 -24.89 -0.65 -10.67
C PHE A 101 -24.43 -1.53 -9.50
N CYS A 102 -23.82 -0.94 -8.47
CA CYS A 102 -23.37 -1.64 -7.27
C CYS A 102 -24.54 -2.35 -6.55
N LYS A 103 -24.32 -3.61 -6.16
CA LYS A 103 -25.30 -4.41 -5.38
C LYS A 103 -24.93 -4.55 -3.91
N GLY A 104 -23.88 -3.88 -3.45
CA GLY A 104 -23.44 -3.91 -2.05
C GLY A 104 -22.89 -5.27 -1.59
N CYS A 105 -22.43 -6.13 -2.52
CA CYS A 105 -21.96 -7.48 -2.16
C CYS A 105 -20.65 -7.52 -1.37
N GLY A 106 -19.85 -6.45 -1.40
CA GLY A 106 -18.64 -6.30 -0.60
C GLY A 106 -17.42 -7.10 -1.08
N ILE A 107 -17.51 -7.84 -2.18
CA ILE A 107 -16.41 -8.67 -2.70
C ILE A 107 -15.16 -7.82 -3.01
N CYS A 108 -15.35 -6.63 -3.61
CA CYS A 108 -14.24 -5.73 -3.89
C CYS A 108 -13.47 -5.29 -2.63
N VAL A 109 -14.17 -5.12 -1.49
CA VAL A 109 -13.57 -4.80 -0.19
C VAL A 109 -12.79 -5.99 0.34
N ALA A 110 -13.41 -7.18 0.36
CA ALA A 110 -12.78 -8.40 0.87
C ALA A 110 -11.52 -8.80 0.07
N GLU A 111 -11.53 -8.56 -1.24
CA GLU A 111 -10.44 -8.91 -2.15
C GLU A 111 -9.40 -7.80 -2.32
N CYS A 112 -9.57 -6.63 -1.70
CA CYS A 112 -8.57 -5.58 -1.78
C CYS A 112 -7.31 -5.97 -0.98
N PRO A 113 -6.13 -6.19 -1.62
CA PRO A 113 -4.94 -6.64 -0.91
C PRO A 113 -4.50 -5.65 0.17
N SER A 114 -4.55 -4.36 -0.16
CA SER A 114 -4.14 -3.27 0.71
C SER A 114 -5.24 -2.77 1.66
N GLY A 115 -6.47 -3.30 1.59
CA GLY A 115 -7.58 -2.79 2.40
C GLY A 115 -7.95 -1.33 2.11
N ALA A 116 -7.77 -0.88 0.86
CA ALA A 116 -7.98 0.51 0.45
C ALA A 116 -9.44 0.88 0.14
N ILE A 117 -10.36 -0.09 0.15
CA ILE A 117 -11.78 0.13 -0.17
C ILE A 117 -12.59 0.02 1.12
N GLN A 118 -13.47 1.00 1.34
CA GLN A 118 -14.38 1.03 2.48
C GLN A 118 -15.81 0.88 1.99
N MET A 119 -16.65 0.25 2.83
CA MET A 119 -18.06 0.11 2.58
C MET A 119 -18.83 0.80 3.69
N PHE A 120 -19.83 1.59 3.29
CA PHE A 120 -20.74 2.29 4.18
C PHE A 120 -22.18 1.91 3.83
N PRO A 121 -23.10 1.90 4.81
CA PRO A 121 -24.52 1.75 4.53
C PRO A 121 -25.01 2.87 3.59
N GLU A 122 -25.91 2.53 2.68
CA GLU A 122 -26.59 3.52 1.85
C GLU A 122 -27.51 4.39 2.72
N GLU A 123 -27.47 5.71 2.52
CA GLU A 123 -28.37 6.65 3.18
C GLU A 123 -29.68 6.75 2.38
N ILE A 124 -30.82 6.55 3.06
CA ILE A 124 -32.18 6.62 2.50
C ILE A 124 -32.85 7.93 2.91
#